data_AF-F0SH01-F1
#
_entry.id   AF-F0SH01-F1
#
_cell.length_a   1.000
_cell.length_b   1.000
_cell.length_c   1.000
_cell.angle_alpha   90.00
_cell.angle_beta   90.00
_cell.angle_gamma   90.00
#
_symmetry.space_group_name_H-M   'P 1'
#
loop_
_entity.id
_entity.type
_entity.pdbx_description
1 polymer ?
#
loop_
_entity_poly.entity_id
_entity_poly.type
_entity_poly.pdbx_seq_one_letter_code
_entity_poly.pdbx_strand_id
1 'polypeptide(L)'
;MNQSLANSDAEKSNADKSNAARPEPTEESSPAREKKALHRDYVRDALDTLVEGLAPYAEDRLRDVYRDNWMRYAKSSFRRPREQAKTQGNDFEWDAHSTLTVIWDQWNAVFRQHLGHYERSLVSELREFRNRWAHQRQLNFDDTYRVLDSIERLLTAIGCDELASEIYDSKQELLEREFSDKLNEDQRRRHNQQNKWWTIGVYVICCIAIVAQMILSWQSSSYLLAGFVVIVFIFLIYQRLRNEPVVYGPRECRKCFRIIYTPDCPYCGRKNN
;
A
#
# COMPACT_ATOMS: atom_id res chain seq x y z
N MET A 1 -26.21 62.32 -2.86
CA MET A 1 -24.93 62.12 -2.13
C MET A 1 -25.04 60.92 -1.17
N ASN A 2 -25.58 59.78 -1.62
CA ASN A 2 -25.79 58.56 -0.82
C ASN A 2 -25.91 57.33 -1.75
N GLN A 3 -24.97 57.19 -2.69
CA GLN A 3 -24.90 56.00 -3.56
C GLN A 3 -23.47 55.47 -3.77
N SER A 4 -22.43 56.19 -3.32
CA SER A 4 -21.04 55.71 -3.41
C SER A 4 -20.53 55.00 -2.15
N LEU A 5 -21.24 55.10 -1.01
CA LEU A 5 -20.86 54.43 0.24
C LEU A 5 -21.42 53.01 0.37
N ALA A 6 -22.41 52.62 -0.44
CA ALA A 6 -22.96 51.26 -0.44
C ALA A 6 -22.15 50.27 -1.30
N ASN A 7 -21.34 50.77 -2.25
CA ASN A 7 -20.50 49.92 -3.12
C ASN A 7 -19.13 49.60 -2.53
N SER A 8 -18.62 50.37 -1.56
CA SER A 8 -17.31 50.09 -0.93
C SER A 8 -17.35 48.96 0.11
N ASP A 9 -18.54 48.69 0.68
CA ASP A 9 -18.72 47.63 1.68
C ASP A 9 -18.99 46.26 1.04
N ALA A 10 -19.54 46.25 -0.18
CA ALA A 10 -19.71 45.04 -0.98
C ALA A 10 -18.37 44.50 -1.52
N GLU A 11 -17.44 45.39 -1.90
CA GLU A 11 -16.10 45.01 -2.40
C GLU A 11 -15.17 44.50 -1.29
N LYS A 12 -15.30 45.00 -0.05
CA LYS A 12 -14.52 44.49 1.09
C LYS A 12 -14.96 43.10 1.58
N SER A 13 -16.22 42.71 1.37
CA SER A 13 -16.69 41.36 1.74
C SER A 13 -16.20 40.25 0.79
N ASN A 14 -15.69 40.63 -0.39
CA ASN A 14 -15.22 39.67 -1.41
C ASN A 14 -13.70 39.48 -1.40
N ALA A 15 -12.96 40.30 -0.65
CA ALA A 15 -11.50 40.17 -0.48
C ALA A 15 -11.12 39.20 0.67
N ASP A 16 -12.04 38.89 1.58
CA ASP A 16 -11.80 37.96 2.71
C ASP A 16 -12.13 36.49 2.39
N LYS A 17 -12.67 36.20 1.20
CA LYS A 17 -12.99 34.83 0.74
C LYS A 17 -11.88 34.15 -0.07
N SER A 18 -10.77 34.83 -0.35
CA SER A 18 -9.62 34.24 -1.05
C SER A 18 -8.57 33.62 -0.13
N ASN A 19 -8.80 33.65 1.19
CA ASN A 19 -7.92 33.01 2.17
C ASN A 19 -8.59 31.79 2.82
N ALA A 20 -9.28 30.99 2.00
CA ALA A 20 -9.67 29.64 2.39
C ALA A 20 -8.38 28.85 2.62
N ALA A 21 -7.95 28.80 3.88
CA ALA A 21 -6.92 27.92 4.36
C ALA A 21 -7.13 26.56 3.72
N ARG A 22 -6.16 26.15 2.90
CA ARG A 22 -6.10 24.81 2.33
C ARG A 22 -6.31 23.85 3.51
N PRO A 23 -7.33 22.97 3.51
CA PRO A 23 -7.50 22.04 4.60
C PRO A 23 -6.18 21.30 4.76
N GLU A 24 -5.64 21.29 5.99
CA GLU A 24 -4.51 20.43 6.30
C GLU A 24 -4.87 19.02 5.82
N PRO A 25 -3.95 18.31 5.13
CA PRO A 25 -4.24 16.99 4.62
C PRO A 25 -4.62 16.12 5.81
N THR A 26 -5.90 15.78 5.92
CA THR A 26 -6.40 14.85 6.94
C THR A 26 -5.56 13.59 6.85
N GLU A 27 -5.04 13.10 7.99
CA GLU A 27 -4.27 11.84 8.09
C GLU A 27 -4.98 10.63 7.43
N GLU A 28 -6.27 10.77 7.11
CA GLU A 28 -7.10 9.84 6.35
C GLU A 28 -6.69 9.58 4.89
N SER A 29 -5.99 10.48 4.20
CA SER A 29 -5.64 10.31 2.77
C SER A 29 -4.20 9.86 2.51
N SER A 30 -3.44 9.50 3.55
CA SER A 30 -2.02 9.16 3.39
C SER A 30 -1.80 7.87 2.57
N PRO A 31 -0.89 7.87 1.56
CA PRO A 31 -0.59 6.70 0.72
C PRO A 31 -0.16 5.45 1.51
N ALA A 32 0.37 5.64 2.72
CA ALA A 32 0.72 4.55 3.63
C ALA A 32 -0.52 3.81 4.17
N ARG A 33 -1.64 4.51 4.40
CA ARG A 33 -2.90 3.89 4.86
C ARG A 33 -3.56 3.10 3.74
N GLU A 34 -3.53 3.63 2.51
CA GLU A 34 -4.01 2.95 1.30
C GLU A 34 -3.20 1.66 1.04
N LYS A 35 -1.86 1.70 1.18
CA LYS A 35 -1.00 0.50 1.09
C LYS A 35 -1.34 -0.55 2.16
N LYS A 36 -1.58 -0.12 3.41
CA LYS A 36 -1.98 -1.04 4.49
C LYS A 36 -3.33 -1.71 4.22
N ALA A 37 -4.32 -0.97 3.72
CA ALA A 37 -5.63 -1.53 3.39
C ALA A 37 -5.51 -2.61 2.30
N LEU A 38 -4.75 -2.31 1.23
CA LEU A 38 -4.50 -3.23 0.12
C LEU A 38 -3.93 -4.59 0.58
N HIS A 39 -2.86 -4.57 1.40
CA HIS A 39 -2.26 -5.80 1.91
C HIS A 39 -3.23 -6.65 2.75
N ARG A 40 -4.11 -5.99 3.52
CA ARG A 40 -5.14 -6.69 4.29
C ARG A 40 -6.23 -7.31 3.42
N ASP A 41 -6.56 -6.66 2.31
CA ASP A 41 -7.53 -7.17 1.34
C ASP A 41 -6.97 -8.41 0.63
N TYR A 42 -5.73 -8.37 0.12
CA TYR A 42 -5.06 -9.56 -0.45
C TYR A 42 -5.00 -10.74 0.53
N VAL A 43 -4.67 -10.49 1.80
CA VAL A 43 -4.65 -11.57 2.81
C VAL A 43 -6.05 -12.10 3.11
N ARG A 44 -7.07 -11.24 3.14
CA ARG A 44 -8.46 -11.69 3.33
C ARG A 44 -8.86 -12.60 2.18
N ASP A 45 -8.73 -12.10 0.96
CA ASP A 45 -9.19 -12.80 -0.23
C ASP A 45 -8.44 -14.15 -0.39
N ALA A 46 -7.13 -14.17 -0.15
CA ALA A 46 -6.35 -15.41 -0.15
C ALA A 46 -6.78 -16.41 0.94
N LEU A 47 -7.12 -15.94 2.15
CA LEU A 47 -7.63 -16.80 3.21
C LEU A 47 -9.02 -17.37 2.88
N ASP A 48 -9.84 -16.61 2.15
CA ASP A 48 -11.16 -17.08 1.70
C ASP A 48 -11.00 -18.17 0.63
N THR A 49 -10.14 -17.96 -0.38
CA THR A 49 -9.77 -18.99 -1.38
C THR A 49 -9.16 -20.24 -0.72
N LEU A 50 -8.35 -20.07 0.33
CA LEU A 50 -7.82 -21.20 1.10
C LEU A 50 -8.96 -22.03 1.70
N VAL A 51 -9.96 -21.38 2.29
CA VAL A 51 -11.11 -22.07 2.90
C VAL A 51 -11.90 -22.83 1.85
N GLU A 52 -12.12 -22.24 0.67
CA GLU A 52 -12.83 -22.86 -0.44
C GLU A 52 -12.23 -24.22 -0.84
N GLY A 53 -10.91 -24.33 -0.92
CA GLY A 53 -10.24 -25.60 -1.24
C GLY A 53 -10.05 -26.52 -0.03
N LEU A 54 -9.67 -25.95 1.11
CA LEU A 54 -9.21 -26.72 2.26
C LEU A 54 -10.35 -27.25 3.13
N ALA A 55 -11.50 -26.58 3.18
CA ALA A 55 -12.64 -27.03 3.99
C ALA A 55 -13.29 -28.33 3.46
N PRO A 56 -13.61 -28.47 2.16
CA PRO A 56 -14.11 -29.74 1.62
C PRO A 56 -13.11 -30.88 1.81
N TYR A 57 -11.82 -30.62 1.56
CA TYR A 57 -10.76 -31.59 1.79
C TYR A 57 -10.70 -32.05 3.27
N ALA A 58 -10.79 -31.11 4.21
CA ALA A 58 -10.78 -31.43 5.64
C ALA A 58 -11.99 -32.28 6.03
N GLU A 59 -13.17 -31.93 5.54
CA GLU A 59 -14.41 -32.67 5.80
C GLU A 59 -14.33 -34.10 5.28
N ASP A 60 -13.89 -34.30 4.03
CA ASP A 60 -13.75 -35.63 3.43
C ASP A 60 -12.77 -36.51 4.22
N ARG A 61 -11.61 -35.97 4.59
CA ARG A 61 -10.62 -36.71 5.39
C ARG A 61 -11.12 -37.06 6.79
N LEU A 62 -11.89 -36.15 7.41
CA LEU A 62 -12.51 -36.44 8.70
C LEU A 62 -13.61 -37.50 8.58
N ARG A 63 -14.41 -37.48 7.50
CA ARG A 63 -15.43 -38.50 7.21
C ARG A 63 -14.81 -39.86 6.91
N ASP A 64 -13.67 -39.92 6.25
CA ASP A 64 -12.94 -41.17 5.99
C ASP A 64 -12.55 -41.91 7.28
N VAL A 65 -12.10 -41.15 8.29
CA VAL A 65 -11.61 -41.72 9.56
C VAL A 65 -12.74 -41.89 10.59
N TYR A 66 -13.60 -40.88 10.74
CA TYR A 66 -14.59 -40.82 11.82
C TYR A 66 -16.03 -41.09 11.37
N ARG A 67 -16.28 -41.29 10.07
CA ARG A 67 -17.61 -41.54 9.49
C ARG A 67 -18.61 -40.47 9.92
N ASP A 68 -19.81 -40.86 10.35
CA ASP A 68 -20.88 -39.93 10.75
C ASP A 68 -20.54 -39.07 11.98
N ASN A 69 -19.53 -39.47 12.77
CA ASN A 69 -19.11 -38.74 13.97
C ASN A 69 -18.08 -37.63 13.68
N TRP A 70 -17.69 -37.42 12.42
CA TRP A 70 -16.64 -36.47 12.04
C TRP A 70 -16.86 -35.06 12.62
N MET A 71 -18.10 -34.57 12.62
CA MET A 71 -18.45 -33.24 13.12
C MET A 71 -18.19 -33.10 14.62
N ARG A 72 -18.38 -34.18 15.41
CA ARG A 72 -18.07 -34.19 16.84
C ARG A 72 -16.57 -34.01 17.07
N TYR A 73 -15.75 -34.68 16.28
CA TYR A 73 -14.28 -34.56 16.37
C TYR A 73 -13.79 -33.20 15.90
N ALA A 74 -14.35 -32.66 14.81
CA ALA A 74 -14.07 -31.29 14.37
C ALA A 74 -14.39 -30.25 15.46
N LYS A 75 -15.56 -30.36 16.10
CA LYS A 75 -15.96 -29.48 17.22
C LYS A 75 -15.07 -29.66 18.46
N SER A 76 -14.52 -30.86 18.68
CA SER A 76 -13.62 -31.13 19.82
C SER A 76 -12.28 -30.38 19.74
N SER A 77 -11.89 -29.92 18.54
CA SER A 77 -10.69 -29.11 18.34
C SER A 77 -10.78 -27.70 18.97
N PHE A 78 -11.99 -27.26 19.34
CA PHE A 78 -12.22 -25.96 19.99
C PHE A 78 -12.42 -26.15 21.50
N ARG A 79 -11.33 -25.97 22.26
CA ARG A 79 -11.33 -26.17 23.72
C ARG A 79 -11.77 -24.94 24.51
N ARG A 80 -11.74 -23.75 23.90
CA ARG A 80 -12.04 -22.49 24.60
C ARG A 80 -13.54 -22.14 24.49
N PRO A 81 -14.19 -21.64 25.57
CA PRO A 81 -15.60 -21.27 25.54
C PRO A 81 -15.97 -20.26 24.43
N ARG A 82 -15.06 -19.31 24.14
CA ARG A 82 -15.24 -18.30 23.06
C ARG A 82 -15.21 -18.92 21.66
N GLU A 83 -14.49 -20.02 21.47
CA GLU A 83 -14.41 -20.75 20.20
C GLU A 83 -15.60 -21.72 20.06
N GLN A 84 -16.05 -22.30 21.16
CA GLN A 84 -17.24 -23.15 21.22
C GLN A 84 -18.53 -22.37 20.90
N ALA A 85 -18.62 -21.10 21.31
CA ALA A 85 -19.77 -20.24 20.99
C ALA A 85 -19.99 -20.05 19.48
N LYS A 86 -18.91 -20.09 18.67
CA LYS A 86 -18.99 -19.98 17.20
C LYS A 86 -19.40 -21.29 16.51
N THR A 87 -19.35 -22.41 17.21
CA THR A 87 -19.70 -23.75 16.69
C THR A 87 -20.99 -24.29 17.30
N GLN A 88 -21.72 -23.45 18.04
CA GLN A 88 -23.03 -23.74 18.60
C GLN A 88 -24.10 -23.59 17.50
N GLY A 89 -24.32 -24.68 16.79
CA GLY A 89 -25.32 -24.84 15.74
C GLY A 89 -25.35 -26.28 15.24
N ASN A 90 -26.41 -26.65 14.53
CA ASN A 90 -26.48 -27.94 13.85
C ASN A 90 -25.55 -27.99 12.62
N ASP A 91 -25.17 -26.81 12.11
CA ASP A 91 -24.23 -26.62 11.01
C ASP A 91 -22.84 -26.26 11.53
N PHE A 92 -21.79 -26.73 10.87
CA PHE A 92 -20.40 -26.40 11.17
C PHE A 92 -19.90 -25.35 10.17
N GLU A 93 -19.72 -24.11 10.63
CA GLU A 93 -19.26 -23.02 9.76
C GLU A 93 -17.73 -23.10 9.55
N TRP A 94 -17.35 -23.31 8.29
CA TRP A 94 -15.95 -23.27 7.86
C TRP A 94 -15.52 -21.82 7.64
N ASP A 95 -14.55 -21.37 8.44
CA ASP A 95 -13.83 -20.11 8.26
C ASP A 95 -12.32 -20.41 8.31
N ALA A 96 -11.47 -19.45 7.92
CA ALA A 96 -10.03 -19.67 7.88
C ALA A 96 -9.45 -20.12 9.23
N HIS A 97 -10.07 -19.72 10.34
CA HIS A 97 -9.63 -20.14 11.66
C HIS A 97 -10.07 -21.55 12.01
N SER A 98 -11.33 -21.89 11.76
CA SER A 98 -11.89 -23.19 12.08
C SER A 98 -11.22 -24.27 11.22
N THR A 99 -11.08 -24.03 9.92
CA THR A 99 -10.39 -24.93 8.98
C THR A 99 -8.95 -25.20 9.41
N LEU A 100 -8.14 -24.16 9.60
CA LEU A 100 -6.74 -24.32 10.00
C LEU A 100 -6.59 -24.93 11.41
N THR A 101 -7.50 -24.65 12.33
CA THR A 101 -7.47 -25.20 13.70
C THR A 101 -7.79 -26.68 13.71
N VAL A 102 -8.82 -27.10 12.98
CA VAL A 102 -9.22 -28.51 12.87
C VAL A 102 -8.10 -29.32 12.24
N ILE A 103 -7.50 -28.85 11.14
CA ILE A 103 -6.38 -29.55 10.49
C ILE A 103 -5.19 -29.68 11.43
N TRP A 104 -4.87 -28.62 12.15
CA TRP A 104 -3.76 -28.66 13.10
C TRP A 104 -3.98 -29.66 14.25
N ASP A 105 -5.16 -29.62 14.87
CA ASP A 105 -5.47 -30.45 16.04
C ASP A 105 -5.64 -31.93 15.65
N GLN A 106 -6.28 -32.19 14.51
CA GLN A 106 -6.48 -33.54 13.96
C GLN A 106 -5.30 -34.03 13.11
N TRP A 107 -4.16 -33.33 13.13
CA TRP A 107 -3.01 -33.63 12.26
C TRP A 107 -2.56 -35.08 12.38
N ASN A 108 -2.27 -35.54 13.61
CA ASN A 108 -1.73 -36.88 13.82
C ASN A 108 -2.76 -37.99 13.57
N ALA A 109 -4.04 -37.70 13.79
CA ALA A 109 -5.11 -38.68 13.69
C ALA A 109 -5.59 -38.88 12.25
N VAL A 110 -5.60 -37.80 11.45
CA VAL A 110 -6.23 -37.77 10.12
C VAL A 110 -5.23 -37.38 9.03
N PHE A 111 -4.57 -36.23 9.16
CA PHE A 111 -3.85 -35.62 8.03
C PHE A 111 -2.42 -36.16 7.81
N ARG A 112 -1.77 -36.74 8.84
CA ARG A 112 -0.39 -37.23 8.78
C ARG A 112 -0.17 -38.33 7.71
N GLN A 113 -1.22 -39.03 7.30
CA GLN A 113 -1.13 -40.07 6.27
C GLN A 113 -1.06 -39.51 4.85
N HIS A 114 -1.52 -38.27 4.64
CA HIS A 114 -1.63 -37.63 3.33
C HIS A 114 -0.70 -36.41 3.19
N LEU A 115 -0.44 -35.71 4.29
CA LEU A 115 0.38 -34.50 4.34
C LEU A 115 1.60 -34.72 5.23
N GLY A 116 2.74 -34.17 4.81
CA GLY A 116 4.02 -34.34 5.47
C GLY A 116 4.35 -33.26 6.51
N HIS A 117 5.58 -33.29 7.00
CA HIS A 117 6.06 -32.30 7.98
C HIS A 117 6.10 -30.88 7.43
N TYR A 118 6.30 -30.73 6.13
CA TYR A 118 6.35 -29.45 5.46
C TYR A 118 5.00 -28.74 5.50
N GLU A 119 3.93 -29.42 5.13
CA GLU A 119 2.57 -28.89 5.11
C GLU A 119 2.09 -28.57 6.53
N ARG A 120 2.48 -29.38 7.52
CA ARG A 120 2.22 -29.08 8.93
C ARG A 120 2.79 -27.72 9.34
N SER A 121 4.00 -27.42 8.85
CA SER A 121 4.68 -26.16 9.14
C SER A 121 3.96 -24.99 8.48
N LEU A 122 3.49 -25.16 7.23
CA LEU A 122 2.65 -24.16 6.55
C LEU A 122 1.35 -23.90 7.30
N VAL A 123 0.65 -24.94 7.77
CA VAL A 123 -0.57 -24.77 8.57
C VAL A 123 -0.29 -23.99 9.85
N SER A 124 0.81 -24.28 10.55
CA SER A 124 1.21 -23.50 11.74
C SER A 124 1.45 -22.04 11.42
N GLU A 125 2.15 -21.78 10.32
CA GLU A 125 2.50 -20.45 9.84
C GLU A 125 1.23 -19.65 9.49
N LEU A 126 0.32 -20.23 8.69
CA LEU A 126 -0.95 -19.61 8.29
C LEU A 126 -1.85 -19.29 9.49
N ARG A 127 -1.84 -20.14 10.52
CA ARG A 127 -2.56 -19.85 11.78
C ARG A 127 -2.04 -18.59 12.45
N GLU A 128 -0.72 -18.42 12.50
CA GLU A 128 -0.14 -17.20 13.06
C GLU A 128 -0.50 -15.98 12.20
N PHE A 129 -0.36 -16.05 10.87
CA PHE A 129 -0.74 -14.95 9.99
C PHE A 129 -2.21 -14.55 10.11
N ARG A 130 -3.13 -15.53 10.12
CA ARG A 130 -4.55 -15.29 10.33
C ARG A 130 -4.81 -14.66 11.69
N ASN A 131 -4.13 -15.12 12.74
CA ASN A 131 -4.25 -14.53 14.07
C ASN A 131 -3.80 -13.07 14.09
N ARG A 132 -2.66 -12.76 13.46
CA ARG A 132 -2.18 -11.37 13.30
C ARG A 132 -3.18 -10.50 12.53
N TRP A 133 -3.75 -11.03 11.44
CA TRP A 133 -4.76 -10.33 10.63
C TRP A 133 -6.04 -10.02 11.43
N ALA A 134 -6.52 -10.98 12.24
CA ALA A 134 -7.69 -10.81 13.10
C ALA A 134 -7.45 -9.79 14.24
N HIS A 135 -6.20 -9.65 14.69
CA HIS A 135 -5.78 -8.64 15.66
C HIS A 135 -5.42 -7.29 15.04
N GLN A 136 -5.75 -7.06 13.76
CA GLN A 136 -5.46 -5.81 13.03
C GLN A 136 -3.99 -5.40 13.08
N ARG A 137 -3.06 -6.36 13.20
CA ARG A 137 -1.62 -6.07 13.12
C ARG A 137 -1.26 -5.60 11.72
N GLN A 138 -0.21 -4.78 11.64
CA GLN A 138 0.29 -4.29 10.36
C GLN A 138 0.87 -5.47 9.56
N LEU A 139 0.47 -5.58 8.30
CA LEU A 139 1.01 -6.50 7.31
C LEU A 139 1.78 -5.67 6.29
N ASN A 140 3.01 -6.09 5.99
CA ASN A 140 3.82 -5.50 4.94
C ASN A 140 3.75 -6.35 3.66
N PHE A 141 4.50 -5.94 2.63
CA PHE A 141 4.60 -6.67 1.37
C PHE A 141 5.12 -8.09 1.57
N ASP A 142 6.23 -8.26 2.31
CA ASP A 142 6.86 -9.57 2.52
C ASP A 142 5.94 -10.55 3.26
N ASP A 143 5.23 -10.07 4.29
CA ASP A 143 4.22 -10.82 5.03
C ASP A 143 3.08 -11.26 4.12
N THR A 144 2.56 -10.35 3.29
CA THR A 144 1.45 -10.63 2.37
C THR A 144 1.89 -11.68 1.35
N TYR A 145 3.05 -11.44 0.70
CA TYR A 145 3.63 -12.35 -0.27
C TYR A 145 3.86 -13.75 0.33
N ARG A 146 4.35 -13.81 1.57
CA ARG A 146 4.60 -15.07 2.28
C ARG A 146 3.32 -15.83 2.61
N VAL A 147 2.24 -15.12 2.97
CA VAL A 147 0.92 -15.73 3.15
C VAL A 147 0.44 -16.36 1.84
N LEU A 148 0.48 -15.61 0.74
CA LEU A 148 0.05 -16.10 -0.57
C LEU A 148 0.86 -17.33 -1.00
N ASP A 149 2.19 -17.29 -0.90
CA ASP A 149 3.06 -18.46 -1.20
C ASP A 149 2.74 -19.67 -0.31
N SER A 150 2.48 -19.45 0.98
CA SER A 150 2.14 -20.54 1.90
C SER A 150 0.79 -21.17 1.58
N ILE A 151 -0.20 -20.36 1.15
CA ILE A 151 -1.53 -20.82 0.73
C ILE A 151 -1.43 -21.60 -0.57
N GLU A 152 -0.77 -21.06 -1.59
CA GLU A 152 -0.54 -21.71 -2.88
C GLU A 152 0.05 -23.12 -2.68
N ARG A 153 1.15 -23.21 -1.92
CA ARG A 153 1.83 -24.49 -1.70
C ARG A 153 0.97 -25.50 -0.93
N LEU A 154 0.14 -25.02 0.01
CA LEU A 154 -0.79 -25.89 0.74
C LEU A 154 -1.92 -26.38 -0.16
N LEU A 155 -2.47 -25.50 -1.02
CA LEU A 155 -3.50 -25.86 -2.01
C LEU A 155 -2.97 -26.86 -3.05
N THR A 156 -1.75 -26.66 -3.55
CA THR A 156 -1.09 -27.65 -4.43
C THR A 156 -0.88 -28.99 -3.72
N ALA A 157 -0.49 -28.99 -2.44
CA ALA A 157 -0.26 -30.22 -1.70
C ALA A 157 -1.54 -31.06 -1.49
N ILE A 158 -2.71 -30.43 -1.46
CA ILE A 158 -4.00 -31.12 -1.38
C ILE A 158 -4.62 -31.46 -2.75
N GLY A 159 -3.98 -31.04 -3.86
CA GLY A 159 -4.43 -31.28 -5.23
C GLY A 159 -5.47 -30.28 -5.76
N CYS A 160 -5.59 -29.10 -5.13
CA CYS A 160 -6.47 -28.02 -5.57
C CYS A 160 -5.73 -27.05 -6.51
N ASP A 161 -5.31 -27.55 -7.67
CA ASP A 161 -4.43 -26.81 -8.60
C ASP A 161 -5.09 -25.54 -9.18
N GLU A 162 -6.41 -25.55 -9.39
CA GLU A 162 -7.16 -24.39 -9.89
C GLU A 162 -7.10 -23.21 -8.91
N LEU A 163 -7.43 -23.44 -7.64
CA LEU A 163 -7.35 -22.43 -6.58
C LEU A 163 -5.90 -22.04 -6.29
N ALA A 164 -4.95 -22.97 -6.41
CA ALA A 164 -3.53 -22.65 -6.31
C ALA A 164 -3.08 -21.69 -7.43
N SER A 165 -3.59 -21.86 -8.65
CA SER A 165 -3.32 -20.96 -9.78
C SER A 165 -3.89 -19.56 -9.55
N GLU A 166 -5.09 -19.45 -8.97
CA GLU A 166 -5.68 -18.14 -8.64
C GLU A 166 -4.83 -17.36 -7.63
N ILE A 167 -4.30 -18.06 -6.61
CA ILE A 167 -3.38 -17.47 -5.64
C ILE A 167 -2.04 -17.11 -6.29
N TYR A 168 -1.55 -17.93 -7.22
CA TYR A 168 -0.36 -17.63 -8.00
C TYR A 168 -0.52 -16.33 -8.80
N ASP A 169 -1.65 -16.15 -9.48
CA ASP A 169 -1.95 -14.93 -10.24
C ASP A 169 -2.03 -13.71 -9.32
N SER A 170 -2.72 -13.84 -8.18
CA SER A 170 -2.77 -12.80 -7.15
C SER A 170 -1.38 -12.42 -6.63
N LYS A 171 -0.48 -13.39 -6.51
CA LYS A 171 0.91 -13.19 -6.09
C LYS A 171 1.72 -12.47 -7.17
N GLN A 172 1.52 -12.78 -8.45
CA GLN A 172 2.15 -12.06 -9.56
C GLN A 172 1.65 -10.62 -9.64
N GLU A 173 0.34 -10.39 -9.52
CA GLU A 173 -0.22 -9.03 -9.51
C GLU A 173 0.39 -8.19 -8.38
N LEU A 174 0.49 -8.76 -7.15
CA LEU A 174 1.11 -8.08 -6.01
C LEU A 174 2.58 -7.71 -6.27
N LEU A 175 3.34 -8.61 -6.90
CA LEU A 175 4.74 -8.40 -7.28
C LEU A 175 4.88 -7.30 -8.33
N GLU A 176 4.13 -7.40 -9.42
CA GLU A 176 4.13 -6.43 -10.51
C GLU A 176 3.82 -5.03 -9.98
N ARG A 177 2.87 -4.94 -9.05
CA ARG A 177 2.45 -3.68 -8.43
C ARG A 177 3.55 -3.07 -7.58
N GLU A 178 4.17 -3.86 -6.69
CA GLU A 178 5.27 -3.38 -5.85
C GLU A 178 6.51 -3.01 -6.68
N PHE A 179 6.79 -3.76 -7.74
CA PHE A 179 7.89 -3.48 -8.64
C PHE A 179 7.65 -2.21 -9.45
N SER A 180 6.45 -2.07 -10.02
CA SER A 180 6.01 -0.85 -10.72
C SER A 180 6.12 0.38 -9.84
N ASP A 181 5.71 0.29 -8.57
CA ASP A 181 5.83 1.38 -7.61
C ASP A 181 7.30 1.78 -7.35
N LYS A 182 8.18 0.79 -7.15
CA LYS A 182 9.62 1.02 -6.95
C LYS A 182 10.29 1.62 -8.18
N LEU A 183 9.97 1.10 -9.37
CA LEU A 183 10.48 1.64 -10.64
C LEU A 183 10.04 3.09 -10.85
N ASN A 184 8.76 3.38 -10.61
CA ASN A 184 8.24 4.74 -10.73
C ASN A 184 8.92 5.70 -9.75
N GLU A 185 9.18 5.26 -8.52
CA GLU A 185 9.91 6.05 -7.53
C GLU A 185 11.37 6.29 -7.96
N ASP A 186 12.06 5.26 -8.42
CA ASP A 186 13.46 5.36 -8.87
C ASP A 186 13.59 6.23 -10.12
N GLN A 187 12.68 6.11 -11.08
CA GLN A 187 12.64 6.96 -12.27
C GLN A 187 12.45 8.43 -11.88
N ARG A 188 11.52 8.73 -10.95
CA ARG A 188 11.32 10.09 -10.43
C ARG A 188 12.56 10.62 -9.74
N ARG A 189 13.22 9.80 -8.90
CA ARG A 189 14.46 10.17 -8.21
C ARG A 189 15.56 10.51 -9.20
N ARG A 190 15.79 9.66 -10.22
CA ARG A 190 16.80 9.89 -11.27
C ARG A 190 16.52 11.13 -12.11
N HIS A 191 15.27 11.28 -12.57
CA HIS A 191 14.87 12.44 -13.36
C HIS A 191 15.04 13.75 -12.56
N ASN A 192 14.63 13.74 -11.28
CA ASN A 192 14.82 14.90 -10.40
C ASN A 192 16.32 15.21 -10.18
N GLN A 193 17.15 14.19 -9.95
CA GLN A 193 18.60 14.37 -9.82
C GLN A 193 19.23 14.98 -11.07
N GLN A 194 18.90 14.47 -12.26
CA GLN A 194 19.41 15.00 -13.53
C GLN A 194 19.02 16.47 -13.73
N ASN A 195 17.75 16.81 -13.50
CA ASN A 195 17.27 18.19 -13.64
C ASN A 195 17.93 19.14 -12.64
N LYS A 196 18.23 18.69 -11.42
CA LYS A 196 18.97 19.49 -10.43
C LYS A 196 20.35 19.88 -10.96
N TRP A 197 21.12 18.91 -11.45
CA TRP A 197 22.46 19.18 -11.99
C TRP A 197 22.43 20.07 -13.23
N TRP A 198 21.47 19.85 -14.13
CA TRP A 198 21.32 20.69 -15.31
C TRP A 198 20.95 22.14 -14.94
N THR A 199 20.02 22.31 -13.98
CA THR A 199 19.64 23.64 -13.46
C THR A 199 20.84 24.35 -12.83
N ILE A 200 21.62 23.65 -11.99
CA ILE A 200 22.83 24.19 -11.34
C ILE A 200 23.87 24.58 -12.40
N GLY A 201 24.09 23.71 -13.41
CA GLY A 201 25.00 23.99 -14.52
C GLY A 201 24.63 25.27 -15.28
N VAL A 202 23.35 25.44 -15.62
CA VAL A 202 22.87 26.67 -16.28
C VAL A 202 23.09 27.91 -15.41
N TYR A 203 22.80 27.85 -14.10
CA TYR A 203 23.04 28.99 -13.20
C TYR A 203 24.52 29.35 -13.09
N VAL A 204 25.42 28.36 -13.03
CA VAL A 204 26.87 28.59 -13.01
C VAL A 204 27.34 29.22 -14.31
N ILE A 205 26.90 28.71 -15.47
CA ILE A 205 27.25 29.26 -16.79
C ILE A 205 26.74 30.70 -16.94
N CYS A 206 25.49 30.97 -16.57
CA CYS A 206 24.92 32.32 -16.59
C CYS A 206 25.68 33.29 -15.68
N CYS A 207 26.04 32.85 -14.46
CA CYS A 207 26.81 33.66 -13.53
C CYS A 207 28.19 34.01 -14.11
N ILE A 208 28.90 33.03 -14.68
CA ILE A 208 30.23 33.25 -15.29
C ILE A 208 30.11 34.21 -16.48
N ALA A 209 29.13 34.01 -17.37
CA ALA A 209 28.94 34.85 -18.55
C ALA A 209 28.65 36.31 -18.18
N ILE A 210 27.76 36.56 -17.20
CA ILE A 210 27.42 37.91 -16.75
C ILE A 210 28.61 38.60 -16.10
N VAL A 211 29.35 37.89 -15.24
CA VAL A 211 30.55 38.42 -14.57
C VAL A 211 31.65 38.74 -15.60
N ALA A 212 31.88 37.84 -16.57
CA ALA A 212 32.86 38.07 -17.64
C ALA A 212 32.49 39.30 -18.49
N GLN A 213 31.22 39.46 -18.86
CA GLN A 213 30.73 40.64 -19.59
C GLN A 213 30.90 41.94 -18.77
N MET A 214 30.70 41.90 -17.44
CA MET A 214 30.93 43.06 -16.57
C MET A 214 32.41 43.43 -16.41
N ILE A 215 33.31 42.45 -16.48
CA ILE A 215 34.76 42.68 -16.42
C ILE A 215 35.29 43.21 -17.75
N LEU A 216 34.82 42.64 -18.87
CA LEU A 216 35.25 43.02 -20.22
C LEU A 216 34.72 44.39 -20.67
N SER A 217 33.68 44.94 -20.02
CA SER A 217 33.13 46.26 -20.34
C SER A 217 33.89 47.46 -19.72
N TRP A 218 35.05 47.23 -19.07
CA TRP A 218 36.04 48.26 -18.70
C TRP A 218 35.50 49.48 -17.90
N GLN A 219 34.46 49.32 -17.08
CA GLN A 219 33.97 50.38 -16.19
C GLN A 219 34.51 50.18 -14.75
N SER A 220 35.34 51.10 -14.23
CA SER A 220 36.06 50.93 -12.94
C SER A 220 35.18 50.71 -11.69
N SER A 221 33.86 50.98 -11.76
CA SER A 221 32.92 50.79 -10.64
C SER A 221 32.06 49.52 -10.72
N SER A 222 32.26 48.63 -11.70
CA SER A 222 31.39 47.47 -11.93
C SER A 222 31.55 46.33 -10.91
N TYR A 223 32.61 46.32 -10.09
CA TYR A 223 32.95 45.20 -9.19
C TYR A 223 31.93 44.93 -8.08
N LEU A 224 31.31 45.98 -7.50
CA LEU A 224 30.31 45.81 -6.44
C LEU A 224 29.04 45.14 -6.96
N LEU A 225 28.61 45.53 -8.16
CA LEU A 225 27.41 44.99 -8.80
C LEU A 225 27.65 43.54 -9.27
N ALA A 226 28.85 43.24 -9.77
CA ALA A 226 29.27 41.86 -10.07
C ALA A 226 29.26 40.96 -8.81
N GLY A 227 29.75 41.46 -7.68
CA GLY A 227 29.71 40.74 -6.40
C GLY A 227 28.29 40.43 -5.93
N PHE A 228 27.36 41.40 -6.05
CA PHE A 228 25.95 41.19 -5.72
C PHE A 228 25.30 40.12 -6.59
N VAL A 229 25.55 40.13 -7.91
CA VAL A 229 25.04 39.12 -8.84
C VAL A 229 25.53 37.72 -8.45
N VAL A 230 26.82 37.57 -8.13
CA VAL A 230 27.38 36.29 -7.68
C VAL A 230 26.70 35.79 -6.40
N ILE A 231 26.48 36.67 -5.41
CA ILE A 231 25.80 36.32 -4.16
C ILE A 231 24.36 35.84 -4.42
N VAL A 232 23.63 36.50 -5.31
CA VAL A 232 22.27 36.10 -5.69
C VAL A 232 22.27 34.72 -6.37
N PHE A 233 23.19 34.46 -7.30
CA PHE A 233 23.29 33.14 -7.94
C PHE A 233 23.71 32.04 -6.96
N ILE A 234 24.63 32.31 -6.04
CA ILE A 234 24.99 31.39 -4.95
C ILE A 234 23.76 31.09 -4.08
N PHE A 235 22.96 32.11 -3.76
CA PHE A 235 21.73 31.94 -2.99
C PHE A 235 20.68 31.10 -3.74
N LEU A 236 20.49 31.31 -5.05
CA LEU A 236 19.58 30.51 -5.87
C LEU A 236 20.05 29.05 -6.01
N ILE A 237 21.37 28.82 -6.15
CA ILE A 237 21.95 27.48 -6.15
C ILE A 237 21.73 26.80 -4.80
N TYR A 238 21.97 27.52 -3.69
CA TYR A 238 21.72 27.03 -2.34
C TYR A 238 20.25 26.66 -2.12
N GLN A 239 19.32 27.52 -2.56
CA GLN A 239 17.89 27.26 -2.50
C GLN A 239 17.51 26.03 -3.33
N ARG A 240 18.11 25.84 -4.51
CA ARG A 240 17.87 24.68 -5.38
C ARG A 240 18.45 23.38 -4.83
N LEU A 241 19.57 23.43 -4.12
CA LEU A 241 20.15 22.27 -3.43
C LEU A 241 19.28 21.83 -2.24
N ARG A 242 18.65 22.80 -1.54
CA ARG A 242 17.82 22.54 -0.37
C ARG A 242 16.38 22.16 -0.70
N ASN A 243 15.82 22.69 -1.78
CA ASN A 243 14.44 22.46 -2.17
C ASN A 243 14.35 21.40 -3.27
N GLU A 244 13.95 20.18 -2.92
CA GLU A 244 13.54 19.19 -3.92
C GLU A 244 12.16 19.57 -4.47
N PRO A 245 11.98 19.73 -5.80
CA PRO A 245 10.64 19.92 -6.34
C PRO A 245 9.83 18.64 -6.10
N VAL A 246 8.66 18.78 -5.49
CA VAL A 246 7.71 17.67 -5.33
C VAL A 246 7.07 17.41 -6.70
N VAL A 247 7.66 16.51 -7.47
CA VAL A 247 7.13 16.12 -8.78
C VAL A 247 6.17 14.95 -8.60
N TYR A 248 4.87 15.23 -8.68
CA TYR A 248 3.84 14.20 -8.79
C TYR A 248 3.77 13.73 -10.24
N GLY A 249 4.46 12.63 -10.57
CA GLY A 249 4.32 11.96 -11.86
C GLY A 249 3.00 11.20 -11.99
N PRO A 250 2.63 10.73 -13.20
CA PRO A 250 1.49 9.85 -13.39
C PRO A 250 1.64 8.61 -12.50
N ARG A 251 0.59 8.29 -11.76
CA ARG A 251 0.47 7.07 -10.95
C ARG A 251 -0.95 6.57 -11.09
N GLU A 252 -1.15 5.26 -11.01
CA GLU A 252 -2.49 4.70 -11.02
C GLU A 252 -3.10 4.78 -9.62
N CYS A 253 -4.36 5.18 -9.54
CA CYS A 253 -5.11 5.13 -8.29
C CYS A 253 -5.38 3.67 -7.91
N ARG A 254 -5.09 3.28 -6.67
CA ARG A 254 -5.23 1.88 -6.24
C ARG A 254 -6.69 1.44 -6.02
N LYS A 255 -7.62 2.40 -5.99
CA LYS A 255 -9.05 2.15 -5.78
C LYS A 255 -9.87 2.20 -7.07
N CYS A 256 -9.49 3.04 -8.05
CA CYS A 256 -10.24 3.20 -9.31
C CYS A 256 -9.43 2.91 -10.58
N PHE A 257 -8.16 2.52 -10.46
CA PHE A 257 -7.27 2.14 -11.58
C PHE A 257 -7.13 3.21 -12.69
N ARG A 258 -7.42 4.48 -12.37
CA ARG A 258 -7.22 5.61 -13.30
C ARG A 258 -5.88 6.27 -13.04
N ILE A 259 -5.24 6.73 -14.10
CA ILE A 259 -4.02 7.53 -14.02
C ILE A 259 -4.36 8.88 -13.37
N ILE A 260 -3.64 9.22 -12.30
CA ILE A 260 -3.75 10.47 -11.55
C ILE A 260 -2.39 11.15 -11.46
N TYR A 261 -2.41 12.48 -11.46
CA TYR A 261 -1.22 13.34 -11.35
C TYR A 261 -1.15 14.07 -10.00
N THR A 262 -2.09 13.79 -9.11
CA THR A 262 -2.24 14.43 -7.81
C THR A 262 -1.90 13.45 -6.68
N PRO A 263 -1.47 13.96 -5.50
CA PRO A 263 -1.25 13.13 -4.32
C PRO A 263 -2.51 12.37 -3.91
N ASP A 264 -3.67 13.02 -3.94
CA ASP A 264 -4.97 12.40 -3.68
C ASP A 264 -5.72 12.12 -4.98
N CYS A 265 -6.47 11.01 -5.04
CA CYS A 265 -7.25 10.65 -6.22
C CYS A 265 -8.50 11.55 -6.36
N PRO A 266 -8.64 12.34 -7.43
CA PRO A 266 -9.80 13.21 -7.64
C PRO A 266 -11.10 12.45 -7.94
N TYR A 267 -10.99 11.16 -8.28
CA TYR A 267 -12.11 10.29 -8.61
C TYR A 267 -12.65 9.53 -7.39
N CYS A 268 -11.80 9.19 -6.44
CA CYS A 268 -12.19 8.39 -5.26
C CYS A 268 -12.70 9.24 -4.09
N GLY A 269 -12.43 10.55 -4.10
CA GLY A 269 -12.80 11.50 -3.04
C GLY A 269 -14.16 12.19 -3.21
N ARG A 270 -14.91 11.96 -4.30
CA ARG A 270 -16.26 12.50 -4.46
C ARG A 270 -17.32 11.47 -4.10
N LYS A 271 -17.52 11.26 -2.80
CA LYS A 271 -18.87 11.00 -2.28
C LYS A 271 -19.48 12.35 -1.95
N ASN A 272 -19.98 13.05 -2.98
CA ASN A 272 -20.90 14.15 -2.74
C ASN A 272 -22.25 13.52 -2.40
N ASN A 273 -22.84 14.03 -1.32
CA ASN A 273 -24.23 13.93 -0.90
C ASN A 273 -25.24 13.61 -2.01
#